data_AF-A0AAD6V6I9-F1
#
_entry.id   AF-A0AAD6V6I9-F1
#
_cell.length_a   1.000
_cell.length_b   1.000
_cell.length_c   1.000
_cell.angle_alpha   90.00
_cell.angle_beta   90.00
_cell.angle_gamma   90.00
#
_symmetry.space_group_name_H-M   'P 1'
#
loop_
_entity.id
_entity.type
_entity.pdbx_description
1 polymer ?
#
loop_
_entity_poly.entity_id
_entity_poly.type
_entity_poly.pdbx_seq_one_letter_code
_entity_poly.pdbx_strand_id
1 'polypeptide(L)'
;MSVFPPQWPSSHPYWNGHSTASFSALAAPVVPPLDPLDSPFPVFSPDHSDFAALAGPPPPRFARHPSPSPASVFGGVPQRNNRTLDRAALVEALDHLSQLVPTRFRNGQQVRLVIHGGAVMLLNTELAALAAATAAADRAAQRSTTRDIDYLARSFAAEWARYGVFDADQRLKQCVYETAAHFGLGADWMNSDADIALPMATDPVTGAVYDPIHSASLQSSDPLTVYTSPNGLLKLVSVTPYWTVALKLVRYNAADRADICILLR
;
A
#
# COMPACT_ATOMS: atom_id res chain seq x y z
N MET A 1 44.84 48.48 -12.75
CA MET A 1 44.28 47.15 -12.45
C MET A 1 42.79 47.32 -12.19
N SER A 2 41.96 47.04 -13.18
CA SER A 2 40.51 46.85 -13.04
C SER A 2 40.10 45.87 -14.13
N VAL A 3 39.77 44.63 -13.74
CA VAL A 3 39.34 43.56 -14.64
C VAL A 3 37.83 43.48 -14.55
N PHE A 4 37.14 43.76 -15.65
CA PHE A 4 35.72 43.45 -15.80
C PHE A 4 35.56 42.01 -16.27
N PRO A 5 34.57 41.24 -15.76
CA PRO A 5 34.26 39.92 -16.28
C PRO A 5 33.37 39.99 -17.53
N PRO A 6 33.36 38.95 -18.38
CA PRO A 6 32.56 38.92 -19.61
C PRO A 6 31.07 38.64 -19.31
N GLN A 7 30.20 39.34 -20.03
CA GLN A 7 28.75 39.13 -20.03
C GLN A 7 28.40 37.93 -20.91
N TRP A 8 27.62 37.00 -20.38
CA TRP A 8 27.00 35.91 -21.14
C TRP A 8 25.57 36.30 -21.53
N PRO A 9 25.11 35.97 -22.75
CA PRO A 9 23.74 36.25 -23.18
C PRO A 9 22.74 35.30 -22.49
N SER A 10 21.75 35.88 -21.82
CA SER A 10 20.60 35.19 -21.26
C SER A 10 19.56 34.89 -22.35
N SER A 11 19.59 33.67 -22.89
CA SER A 11 18.48 33.11 -23.66
C SER A 11 17.69 32.13 -22.78
N HIS A 12 16.52 32.57 -22.30
CA HIS A 12 15.51 31.69 -21.72
C HIS A 12 14.88 30.82 -22.82
N PRO A 13 14.75 29.50 -22.64
CA PRO A 13 13.75 28.74 -23.35
C PRO A 13 12.39 28.87 -22.63
N TYR A 14 11.39 29.24 -23.43
CA TYR A 14 9.97 29.14 -23.10
C TYR A 14 9.62 27.73 -22.63
N TRP A 15 9.21 27.60 -21.37
CA TRP A 15 8.54 26.42 -20.84
C TRP A 15 7.04 26.57 -21.10
N ASN A 16 6.56 25.98 -22.20
CA ASN A 16 5.13 25.87 -22.49
C ASN A 16 4.55 24.61 -21.85
N GLY A 17 3.55 24.81 -20.97
CA GLY A 17 2.41 23.92 -20.78
C GLY A 17 2.69 22.58 -20.12
N HIS A 18 2.70 22.55 -18.79
CA HIS A 18 2.31 21.34 -18.05
C HIS A 18 0.88 21.53 -17.55
N SER A 19 0.03 20.60 -17.96
CA SER A 19 -1.30 20.39 -17.42
C SER A 19 -1.16 20.11 -15.93
N THR A 20 -1.59 21.05 -15.10
CA THR A 20 -1.84 20.81 -13.69
C THR A 20 -3.08 19.92 -13.62
N ALA A 21 -2.88 18.61 -13.53
CA ALA A 21 -3.89 17.72 -13.00
C ALA A 21 -4.09 18.13 -11.53
N SER A 22 -5.03 19.04 -11.31
CA SER A 22 -5.49 19.41 -9.99
C SER A 22 -6.12 18.17 -9.37
N PHE A 23 -5.68 17.79 -8.18
CA PHE A 23 -6.47 16.90 -7.32
C PHE A 23 -7.80 17.62 -7.10
N SER A 24 -8.86 17.15 -7.77
CA SER A 24 -10.21 17.54 -7.42
C SER A 24 -10.49 16.93 -6.07
N ALA A 25 -10.42 17.76 -5.03
CA ALA A 25 -10.99 17.45 -3.74
C ALA A 25 -12.40 16.89 -3.97
N LEU A 26 -12.61 15.67 -3.47
CA LEU A 26 -13.91 15.01 -3.47
C LEU A 26 -14.97 16.01 -2.99
N ALA A 27 -15.84 16.43 -3.91
CA ALA A 27 -17.09 17.04 -3.51
C ALA A 27 -17.85 15.94 -2.75
N ALA A 28 -17.88 16.07 -1.42
CA ALA A 28 -18.77 15.25 -0.60
C ALA A 28 -20.18 15.37 -1.18
N PRO A 29 -20.95 14.28 -1.30
CA PRO A 29 -22.35 14.36 -1.71
C PRO A 29 -23.05 15.36 -0.79
N VAL A 30 -23.73 16.34 -1.38
CA VAL A 30 -24.61 17.26 -0.67
C VAL A 30 -25.69 16.40 -0.01
N VAL A 31 -25.51 16.12 1.27
CA VAL A 31 -26.52 15.46 2.10
C VAL A 31 -27.64 16.49 2.27
N PRO A 32 -28.88 16.20 1.82
CA PRO A 32 -30.00 17.10 2.07
C PRO A 32 -30.16 17.30 3.58
N PRO A 33 -30.55 18.50 4.03
CA PRO A 33 -30.80 18.73 5.45
C PRO A 33 -31.83 17.71 5.96
N LEU A 34 -31.48 17.02 7.04
CA LEU A 34 -32.41 16.13 7.74
C LEU A 34 -33.56 16.97 8.27
N ASP A 35 -34.79 16.62 7.88
CA ASP A 35 -35.99 17.18 8.50
C ASP A 35 -35.95 16.96 10.02
N PRO A 36 -36.37 17.95 10.83
CA PRO A 36 -36.48 17.76 12.26
C PRO A 36 -37.50 16.65 12.56
N LEU A 37 -37.00 15.51 13.03
CA LEU A 37 -37.80 14.41 13.57
C LEU A 37 -38.44 14.85 14.90
N ASP A 38 -39.60 15.50 14.82
CA ASP A 38 -40.53 15.70 15.93
C ASP A 38 -41.22 14.37 16.27
N SER A 39 -40.47 13.42 16.80
CA SER A 39 -41.03 12.19 17.38
C SER A 39 -40.27 11.84 18.64
N PRO A 40 -40.94 11.70 19.80
CA PRO A 40 -40.28 11.33 21.03
C PRO A 40 -39.68 9.92 20.86
N PHE A 41 -38.36 9.83 20.92
CA PHE A 41 -37.65 8.57 20.97
C PHE A 41 -38.18 7.72 22.13
N PRO A 42 -38.56 6.45 21.91
CA PRO A 42 -38.84 5.56 23.02
C PRO A 42 -37.57 5.41 23.86
N VAL A 43 -37.68 5.68 25.15
CA VAL A 43 -36.62 5.43 26.13
C VAL A 43 -36.38 3.92 26.15
N PHE A 44 -35.33 3.48 25.49
CA PHE A 44 -34.83 2.10 25.58
C PHE A 44 -34.11 1.95 26.92
N SER A 45 -34.75 1.27 27.87
CA SER A 45 -34.06 0.70 29.03
C SER A 45 -33.20 -0.47 28.53
N PRO A 46 -31.87 -0.46 28.73
CA PRO A 46 -31.05 -1.60 28.39
C PRO A 46 -31.21 -2.66 29.49
N ASP A 47 -32.10 -3.63 29.26
CA ASP A 47 -32.09 -4.87 30.02
C ASP A 47 -30.92 -5.71 29.47
N HIS A 48 -29.83 -5.78 30.24
CA HIS A 48 -28.56 -6.41 29.85
C HIS A 48 -28.57 -7.95 29.90
N SER A 49 -29.75 -8.56 29.86
CA SER A 49 -29.94 -9.98 30.19
C SER A 49 -29.90 -10.93 28.98
N ASP A 50 -30.03 -10.45 27.73
CA ASP A 50 -30.28 -11.31 26.56
C ASP A 50 -29.13 -11.46 25.54
N PHE A 51 -27.98 -10.80 25.73
CA PHE A 51 -26.86 -10.92 24.77
C PHE A 51 -26.08 -12.24 24.86
N ALA A 52 -26.36 -13.08 25.86
CA ALA A 52 -25.69 -14.36 26.04
C ALA A 52 -26.23 -15.49 25.14
N ALA A 53 -27.42 -15.34 24.53
CA ALA A 53 -28.11 -16.42 23.84
C ALA A 53 -27.83 -16.53 22.32
N LEU A 54 -27.11 -15.56 21.72
CA LEU A 54 -26.74 -15.58 20.29
C LEU A 54 -25.29 -16.00 20.01
N ALA A 55 -24.53 -16.37 21.04
CA ALA A 55 -23.23 -17.00 20.87
C ALA A 55 -23.42 -18.43 20.36
N GLY A 56 -23.52 -18.59 19.04
CA GLY A 56 -23.38 -19.89 18.39
C GLY A 56 -22.08 -20.57 18.83
N PRO A 57 -21.99 -21.90 18.74
CA PRO A 57 -20.79 -22.63 19.11
C PRO A 57 -19.58 -21.99 18.41
N PRO A 58 -18.44 -21.79 19.12
CA PRO A 58 -17.25 -21.26 18.51
C PRO A 58 -16.92 -22.10 17.27
N PRO A 59 -16.53 -21.48 16.14
CA PRO A 59 -16.12 -22.23 14.97
C PRO A 59 -15.06 -23.24 15.40
N PRO A 60 -15.04 -24.45 14.82
CA PRO A 60 -14.04 -25.45 15.15
C PRO A 60 -12.68 -24.77 15.08
N ARG A 61 -11.95 -24.78 16.19
CA ARG A 61 -10.56 -24.35 16.24
C ARG A 61 -9.86 -25.20 15.19
N PHE A 62 -9.57 -24.62 14.02
CA PHE A 62 -8.67 -25.23 13.07
C PHE A 62 -7.39 -25.48 13.87
N ALA A 63 -7.13 -26.76 14.14
CA ALA A 63 -5.89 -27.17 14.75
C ALA A 63 -4.80 -26.53 13.91
N ARG A 64 -4.06 -25.59 14.51
CA ARG A 64 -2.84 -25.08 13.90
C ARG A 64 -1.95 -26.30 13.72
N HIS A 65 -1.98 -26.89 12.53
CA HIS A 65 -0.89 -27.76 12.14
C HIS A 65 0.37 -26.92 12.37
N PRO A 66 1.33 -27.39 13.17
CA PRO A 66 2.64 -26.77 13.17
C PRO A 66 3.15 -26.91 11.74
N SER A 67 3.00 -25.84 10.95
CA SER A 67 3.66 -25.74 9.66
C SER A 67 5.12 -26.06 9.94
N PRO A 68 5.72 -27.07 9.28
CA PRO A 68 7.13 -27.35 9.46
C PRO A 68 7.86 -26.03 9.28
N SER A 69 8.60 -25.59 10.31
CA SER A 69 9.45 -24.41 10.17
C SER A 69 10.30 -24.67 8.94
N PRO A 70 10.20 -23.84 7.89
CA PRO A 70 11.03 -23.99 6.71
C PRO A 70 12.44 -23.58 7.11
N ALA A 71 13.13 -24.45 7.84
CA ALA A 71 14.54 -24.35 8.11
C ALA A 71 15.26 -24.47 6.77
N SER A 72 15.57 -23.30 6.19
CA SER A 72 16.69 -23.02 5.30
C SER A 72 16.82 -23.92 4.06
N VAL A 73 15.78 -24.01 3.22
CA VAL A 73 16.00 -24.42 1.82
C VAL A 73 16.70 -23.31 1.04
N PHE A 74 16.55 -22.07 1.50
CA PHE A 74 17.20 -20.91 0.93
C PHE A 74 18.14 -20.33 1.98
N GLY A 75 19.43 -20.23 1.64
CA GLY A 75 20.51 -19.99 2.59
C GLY A 75 20.49 -18.63 3.26
N GLY A 76 20.58 -18.62 4.60
CA GLY A 76 21.15 -17.52 5.38
C GLY A 76 20.39 -16.19 5.46
N VAL A 77 19.34 -15.96 4.66
CA VAL A 77 18.53 -14.73 4.76
C VAL A 77 17.77 -14.71 6.10
N PRO A 78 17.95 -13.69 6.95
CA PRO A 78 17.20 -13.55 8.19
C PRO A 78 15.70 -13.44 7.92
N GLN A 79 14.85 -13.98 8.80
CA GLN A 79 13.40 -13.84 8.61
C GLN A 79 12.93 -12.38 8.69
N ARG A 80 13.56 -11.59 9.57
CA ARG A 80 13.20 -10.20 9.84
C ARG A 80 14.20 -9.21 9.26
N ASN A 81 13.69 -8.16 8.64
CA ASN A 81 14.46 -7.10 8.05
C ASN A 81 14.72 -6.03 9.11
N ASN A 82 15.96 -5.99 9.57
CA ASN A 82 16.43 -4.96 10.49
C ASN A 82 17.04 -3.75 9.76
N ARG A 83 17.10 -3.80 8.42
CA ARG A 83 17.63 -2.70 7.62
C ARG A 83 16.53 -1.71 7.27
N THR A 84 16.85 -0.45 7.53
CA THR A 84 16.05 0.68 7.10
C THR A 84 16.28 0.94 5.61
N LEU A 85 15.21 1.16 4.86
CA LEU A 85 15.18 1.44 3.43
C LEU A 85 14.69 2.87 3.21
N ASP A 86 15.51 3.70 2.58
CA ASP A 86 15.06 4.97 2.02
C ASP A 86 14.46 4.76 0.62
N ARG A 87 14.07 5.84 -0.05
CA ARG A 87 13.48 5.77 -1.39
C ARG A 87 14.43 5.15 -2.43
N ALA A 88 15.72 5.48 -2.38
CA ALA A 88 16.69 4.98 -3.35
C ALA A 88 16.90 3.47 -3.18
N ALA A 89 17.11 3.02 -1.93
CA ALA A 89 17.25 1.60 -1.61
C ALA A 89 15.99 0.79 -1.96
N LEU A 90 14.79 1.35 -1.76
CA LEU A 90 13.54 0.73 -2.20
C LEU A 90 13.49 0.54 -3.73
N VAL A 91 13.84 1.59 -4.49
CA VAL A 91 13.84 1.52 -5.96
C VAL A 91 14.85 0.50 -6.46
N GLU A 92 16.08 0.48 -5.92
CA GLU A 92 17.09 -0.51 -6.28
C GLU A 92 16.63 -1.95 -6.01
N ALA A 93 16.01 -2.19 -4.84
CA ALA A 93 15.45 -3.50 -4.51
C ALA A 93 14.30 -3.89 -5.46
N LEU A 94 13.41 -2.96 -5.80
CA LEU A 94 12.31 -3.18 -6.73
C LEU A 94 12.79 -3.38 -8.18
N ASP A 95 13.86 -2.70 -8.60
CA ASP A 95 14.49 -2.88 -9.89
C ASP A 95 15.06 -4.28 -10.02
N HIS A 96 15.80 -4.75 -9.02
CA HIS A 96 16.29 -6.13 -8.98
C HIS A 96 15.15 -7.15 -8.97
N LEU A 97 14.12 -6.95 -8.12
CA LEU A 97 12.95 -7.83 -8.08
C LEU A 97 12.29 -7.91 -9.46
N SER A 98 12.19 -6.79 -10.18
CA SER A 98 11.62 -6.75 -11.53
C SER A 98 12.42 -7.56 -12.55
N GLN A 99 13.73 -7.72 -12.38
CA GLN A 99 14.57 -8.56 -13.25
C GLN A 99 14.30 -10.05 -13.03
N LEU A 100 13.87 -10.44 -11.83
CA LEU A 100 13.52 -11.82 -11.50
C LEU A 100 12.12 -12.19 -12.02
N VAL A 101 11.19 -11.23 -12.10
CA VAL A 101 9.81 -11.45 -12.57
C VAL A 101 9.71 -12.28 -13.85
N PRO A 102 10.37 -11.94 -14.98
CA PRO A 102 10.22 -12.71 -16.22
C PRO A 102 10.71 -14.17 -16.12
N THR A 103 11.60 -14.49 -15.18
CA THR A 103 12.05 -15.87 -14.96
C THR A 103 10.97 -16.75 -14.31
N ARG A 104 10.13 -16.14 -13.47
CA ARG A 104 9.07 -16.82 -12.69
C ARG A 104 7.69 -16.70 -13.33
N PHE A 105 7.38 -15.55 -13.92
CA PHE A 105 6.11 -15.19 -14.52
C PHE A 105 6.24 -15.13 -16.04
N ARG A 106 6.35 -16.30 -16.67
CA ARG A 106 6.66 -16.48 -18.11
C ARG A 106 5.51 -16.20 -19.07
N ASN A 107 4.37 -15.70 -18.59
CA ASN A 107 3.17 -15.48 -19.40
C ASN A 107 3.12 -14.08 -20.03
N GLY A 108 4.18 -13.27 -19.87
CA GLY A 108 4.27 -11.91 -20.40
C GLY A 108 3.34 -10.89 -19.72
N GLN A 109 2.61 -11.30 -18.67
CA GLN A 109 1.75 -10.40 -17.92
C GLN A 109 2.58 -9.57 -16.95
N GLN A 110 2.21 -8.30 -16.81
CA GLN A 110 2.80 -7.41 -15.81
C GLN A 110 2.38 -7.87 -14.40
N VAL A 111 3.36 -8.06 -13.52
CA VAL A 111 3.12 -8.26 -12.09
C VAL A 111 2.70 -6.93 -11.49
N ARG A 112 1.42 -6.82 -11.13
CA ARG A 112 0.86 -5.67 -10.44
C ARG A 112 0.60 -6.01 -8.98
N LEU A 113 1.12 -5.17 -8.08
CA LEU A 113 0.99 -5.36 -6.64
C LEU A 113 0.30 -4.14 -6.03
N VAL A 114 -0.78 -4.38 -5.30
CA VAL A 114 -1.42 -3.34 -4.49
C VAL A 114 -0.69 -3.28 -3.13
N ILE A 115 -0.10 -2.13 -2.82
CA ILE A 115 0.76 -1.91 -1.66
C ILE A 115 0.19 -0.86 -0.71
N HIS A 116 0.60 -0.92 0.55
CA HIS A 116 0.26 0.08 1.56
C HIS A 116 1.43 0.32 2.53
N GLY A 117 1.18 1.06 3.62
CA GLY A 117 2.16 1.27 4.68
C GLY A 117 3.17 2.37 4.39
N GLY A 118 4.38 2.25 4.95
CA GLY A 118 5.42 3.28 4.86
C GLY A 118 5.99 3.44 3.45
N ALA A 119 6.05 2.37 2.66
CA ALA A 119 6.60 2.38 1.31
C ALA A 119 5.83 3.32 0.37
N VAL A 120 4.50 3.41 0.51
CA VAL A 120 3.66 4.32 -0.29
C VAL A 120 4.08 5.78 -0.09
N MET A 121 4.38 6.17 1.14
CA MET A 121 4.79 7.55 1.47
C MET A 121 6.14 7.92 0.86
N LEU A 122 7.00 6.93 0.61
CA LEU A 122 8.34 7.14 0.04
C LEU A 122 8.35 7.07 -1.49
N LEU A 123 7.53 6.20 -2.08
CA LEU A 123 7.51 5.97 -3.52
C LEU A 123 6.63 6.99 -4.25
N ASN A 124 5.52 7.43 -3.65
CA ASN A 124 4.65 8.44 -4.24
C ASN A 124 5.33 9.82 -4.23
N THR A 125 5.68 10.32 -5.40
CA THR A 125 6.41 11.59 -5.58
C THR A 125 5.61 12.81 -5.14
N GLU A 126 4.29 12.80 -5.35
CA GLU A 126 3.42 13.91 -4.98
C GLU A 126 3.25 13.98 -3.46
N LEU A 127 3.02 12.83 -2.81
CA LEU A 127 2.98 12.76 -1.34
C LEU A 127 4.34 13.14 -0.73
N ALA A 128 5.45 12.70 -1.32
CA ALA A 128 6.78 13.08 -0.87
C ALA A 128 7.04 14.59 -0.99
N ALA A 129 6.59 15.21 -2.09
CA ALA A 129 6.69 16.66 -2.29
C ALA A 129 5.79 17.43 -1.31
N LEU A 130 4.55 16.97 -1.10
CA LEU A 130 3.62 17.56 -0.13
C LEU A 130 4.15 17.44 1.31
N ALA A 131 4.74 16.30 1.64
CA ALA A 131 5.38 16.08 2.94
C ALA A 131 6.56 17.03 3.15
N ALA A 132 7.42 17.21 2.14
CA ALA A 132 8.54 18.14 2.20
C ALA A 132 8.08 19.60 2.36
N ALA A 133 7.03 20.01 1.66
CA ALA A 133 6.43 21.33 1.80
C ALA A 133 5.80 21.54 3.20
N THR A 134 5.23 20.48 3.78
CA THR A 134 4.56 20.52 5.09
C THR A 134 5.55 20.49 6.26
N ALA A 135 6.65 19.76 6.15
CA ALA A 135 7.69 19.69 7.19
C ALA A 135 8.34 21.04 7.49
N ALA A 136 8.30 21.98 6.55
CA ALA A 136 8.71 23.37 6.79
C ALA A 136 7.77 24.12 7.74
N ALA A 137 6.51 23.70 7.86
CA ALA A 137 5.46 24.36 8.64
C ALA A 137 5.12 23.65 9.95
N ASP A 138 5.17 22.31 9.98
CA ASP A 138 4.87 21.49 11.15
C ASP A 138 6.13 20.69 11.52
N ARG A 139 6.58 20.75 12.77
CA ARG A 139 7.80 20.06 13.26
C ARG A 139 7.65 18.53 13.30
N ALA A 140 6.59 17.97 12.71
CA ALA A 140 6.44 16.54 12.54
C ALA A 140 7.50 16.02 11.56
N ALA A 141 8.26 15.02 11.98
CA ALA A 141 9.27 14.39 11.13
C ALA A 141 8.60 13.73 9.93
N GLN A 142 8.94 14.18 8.73
CA GLN A 142 8.59 13.49 7.48
C GLN A 142 9.15 12.07 7.50
N ARG A 143 8.34 11.10 7.08
CA ARG A 143 8.83 9.73 6.85
C ARG A 143 9.85 9.76 5.72
N SER A 144 11.10 9.47 6.05
CA SER A 144 12.20 9.34 5.09
C SER A 144 12.59 7.89 4.82
N THR A 145 12.10 6.96 5.64
CA THR A 145 12.47 5.54 5.56
C THR A 145 11.35 4.59 5.97
N THR A 146 11.43 3.35 5.50
CA THR A 146 10.59 2.20 5.90
C THR A 146 11.47 0.99 6.19
N ARG A 147 10.91 -0.11 6.70
CA ARG A 147 11.62 -1.40 6.77
C ARG A 147 11.11 -2.39 5.76
N ASP A 148 9.90 -2.18 5.27
CA ASP A 148 9.20 -3.15 4.45
C ASP A 148 8.25 -2.47 3.45
N ILE A 149 7.77 -3.29 2.52
CA ILE A 149 6.66 -3.04 1.62
C ILE A 149 5.55 -4.02 1.98
N ASP A 150 4.43 -3.51 2.51
CA ASP A 150 3.24 -4.32 2.72
C ASP A 150 2.44 -4.43 1.42
N TYR A 151 2.01 -5.64 1.03
CA TYR A 151 1.18 -5.85 -0.17
C TYR A 151 -0.02 -6.79 0.10
N LEU A 152 -1.06 -6.67 -0.73
CA LEU A 152 -2.26 -7.49 -0.66
C LEU A 152 -2.06 -8.84 -1.38
N ALA A 153 -1.47 -9.81 -0.69
CA ALA A 153 -1.12 -11.12 -1.20
C ALA A 153 -2.33 -11.94 -1.69
N ARG A 154 -3.44 -11.93 -0.95
CA ARG A 154 -4.67 -12.65 -1.31
C ARG A 154 -5.27 -12.18 -2.63
N SER A 155 -5.26 -10.87 -2.88
CA SER A 155 -5.77 -10.32 -4.14
C SER A 155 -4.83 -10.59 -5.29
N PHE A 156 -3.52 -10.48 -5.05
CA PHE A 156 -2.50 -10.86 -6.03
C PHE A 156 -2.67 -12.33 -6.47
N ALA A 157 -2.80 -13.25 -5.52
CA ALA A 157 -3.01 -14.67 -5.82
C ALA A 157 -4.34 -14.90 -6.58
N ALA A 158 -5.43 -14.24 -6.17
CA ALA A 158 -6.72 -14.34 -6.84
C ALA A 158 -6.71 -13.79 -8.27
N GLU A 159 -5.99 -12.69 -8.52
CA GLU A 159 -5.79 -12.13 -9.86
C GLU A 159 -5.04 -13.12 -10.75
N TRP A 160 -3.92 -13.67 -10.28
CA TRP A 160 -3.10 -14.59 -11.07
C TRP A 160 -3.74 -15.97 -11.29
N ALA A 161 -4.59 -16.43 -10.37
CA ALA A 161 -5.41 -17.62 -10.59
C ALA A 161 -6.30 -17.49 -11.83
N ARG A 162 -6.79 -16.27 -12.17
CA ARG A 162 -7.56 -16.03 -13.40
C ARG A 162 -6.72 -16.17 -14.67
N TYR A 163 -5.39 -16.03 -14.56
CA TYR A 163 -4.44 -16.31 -15.63
C TYR A 163 -3.93 -17.76 -15.63
N GLY A 164 -4.51 -18.64 -14.81
CA GLY A 164 -4.12 -20.05 -14.68
C GLY A 164 -2.83 -20.28 -13.89
N VAL A 165 -2.34 -19.28 -13.14
CA VAL A 165 -1.13 -19.38 -12.31
C VAL A 165 -1.53 -19.47 -10.84
N PHE A 166 -1.69 -20.69 -10.34
CA PHE A 166 -2.17 -20.96 -8.98
C PHE A 166 -1.07 -20.89 -7.91
N ASP A 167 0.20 -20.92 -8.31
CA ASP A 167 1.38 -20.83 -7.44
C ASP A 167 2.04 -19.43 -7.47
N ALA A 168 1.29 -18.40 -7.89
CA ALA A 168 1.81 -17.04 -8.07
C ALA A 168 2.43 -16.45 -6.78
N ASP A 169 1.81 -16.69 -5.63
CA ASP A 169 2.34 -16.23 -4.34
C ASP A 169 3.72 -16.84 -4.03
N GLN A 170 3.87 -18.15 -4.25
CA GLN A 170 5.16 -18.83 -4.06
C GLN A 170 6.24 -18.30 -5.01
N ARG A 171 5.87 -18.04 -6.28
CA ARG A 171 6.76 -17.44 -7.28
C ARG A 171 7.22 -16.05 -6.89
N LEU A 172 6.31 -15.21 -6.41
CA LEU A 172 6.64 -13.87 -5.92
C LEU A 172 7.56 -13.95 -4.69
N LYS A 173 7.25 -14.83 -3.73
CA LYS A 173 8.08 -15.06 -2.54
C LYS A 173 9.51 -15.49 -2.89
N GLN A 174 9.70 -16.27 -3.95
CA GLN A 174 11.04 -16.59 -4.46
C GLN A 174 11.78 -15.34 -4.96
N CYS A 175 11.12 -14.47 -5.74
CA CYS A 175 11.72 -13.19 -6.17
C CYS A 175 12.07 -12.28 -4.97
N VAL A 176 11.17 -12.19 -3.99
CA VAL A 176 11.37 -11.43 -2.75
C VAL A 176 12.58 -11.95 -1.99
N TYR A 177 12.68 -13.28 -1.85
CA TYR A 177 13.78 -13.93 -1.16
C TYR A 177 15.13 -13.69 -1.87
N GLU A 178 15.19 -13.91 -3.18
CA GLU A 178 16.41 -13.70 -3.97
C GLU A 178 16.86 -12.25 -3.93
N THR A 179 15.92 -11.30 -3.93
CA THR A 179 16.21 -9.88 -3.73
C THR A 179 16.72 -9.62 -2.32
N ALA A 180 16.12 -10.23 -1.29
CA ALA A 180 16.59 -10.10 0.08
C ALA A 180 18.03 -10.60 0.23
N ALA A 181 18.36 -11.74 -0.36
CA ALA A 181 19.72 -12.28 -0.38
C ALA A 181 20.70 -11.34 -1.09
N HIS A 182 20.31 -10.77 -2.24
CA HIS A 182 21.16 -9.85 -3.02
C HIS A 182 21.51 -8.59 -2.23
N PHE A 183 20.52 -7.97 -1.58
CA PHE A 183 20.73 -6.71 -0.84
C PHE A 183 21.08 -6.92 0.64
N GLY A 184 21.10 -8.15 1.14
CA GLY A 184 21.28 -8.43 2.58
C GLY A 184 20.15 -7.89 3.45
N LEU A 185 18.90 -8.04 2.99
CA LEU A 185 17.67 -7.71 3.72
C LEU A 185 17.15 -8.94 4.46
N GLY A 186 16.17 -8.74 5.35
CA GLY A 186 15.36 -9.85 5.86
C GLY A 186 14.25 -10.26 4.89
N ALA A 187 13.77 -11.49 4.98
CA ALA A 187 12.76 -12.06 4.09
C ALA A 187 11.41 -11.32 4.12
N ASP A 188 11.09 -10.62 5.21
CA ASP A 188 9.88 -9.80 5.39
C ASP A 188 10.04 -8.35 4.88
N TRP A 189 11.12 -8.00 4.14
CA TRP A 189 11.24 -6.68 3.51
C TRP A 189 10.09 -6.40 2.51
N MET A 190 9.45 -7.45 2.00
CA MET A 190 8.20 -7.35 1.26
C MET A 190 7.19 -8.32 1.90
N ASN A 191 6.31 -7.77 2.73
CA ASN A 191 5.49 -8.50 3.67
C ASN A 191 4.09 -8.81 3.10
N SER A 192 3.76 -10.11 3.03
CA SER A 192 2.43 -10.60 2.65
C SER A 192 1.43 -10.65 3.80
N ASP A 193 1.90 -10.72 5.05
CA ASP A 193 1.05 -11.08 6.19
C ASP A 193 0.20 -9.90 6.67
N ALA A 194 0.44 -8.71 6.12
CA ALA A 194 -0.32 -7.51 6.42
C ALA A 194 -1.81 -7.60 6.03
N ASP A 195 -2.17 -8.50 5.11
CA ASP A 195 -3.53 -8.62 4.59
C ASP A 195 -4.41 -9.68 5.30
N ILE A 196 -3.83 -10.56 6.14
CA ILE A 196 -4.57 -11.68 6.75
C ILE A 196 -5.72 -11.18 7.65
N ALA A 197 -5.55 -10.02 8.28
CA ALA A 197 -6.54 -9.42 9.17
C ALA A 197 -7.52 -8.45 8.49
N LEU A 198 -7.38 -8.21 7.18
CA LEU A 198 -8.18 -7.20 6.49
C LEU A 198 -9.55 -7.76 6.10
N PRO A 199 -10.63 -6.96 6.14
CA PRO A 199 -11.97 -7.43 5.82
C PRO A 199 -12.06 -7.89 4.37
N MET A 200 -12.90 -8.90 4.14
CA MET A 200 -13.42 -9.28 2.82
C MET A 200 -14.86 -8.80 2.72
N ALA A 201 -15.30 -8.46 1.52
CA ALA A 201 -16.68 -8.06 1.25
C ALA A 201 -17.36 -9.11 0.37
N THR A 202 -18.69 -9.16 0.43
CA THR A 202 -19.51 -10.01 -0.44
C THR A 202 -20.31 -9.11 -1.36
N ASP A 203 -20.22 -9.34 -2.66
CA ASP A 203 -21.05 -8.66 -3.65
C ASP A 203 -22.52 -9.06 -3.43
N PRO A 204 -23.44 -8.12 -3.15
CA PRO A 204 -24.83 -8.44 -2.86
C PRO A 204 -25.60 -8.99 -4.06
N VAL A 205 -25.11 -8.76 -5.29
CA VAL A 205 -25.75 -9.21 -6.53
C VAL A 205 -25.26 -10.61 -6.90
N THR A 206 -23.95 -10.83 -6.88
CA THR A 206 -23.36 -12.09 -7.34
C THR A 206 -23.10 -13.10 -6.23
N GLY A 207 -23.12 -12.66 -4.97
CA GLY A 207 -22.70 -13.45 -3.80
C GLY A 207 -21.18 -13.70 -3.76
N ALA A 208 -20.41 -13.14 -4.69
CA ALA A 208 -18.97 -13.36 -4.77
C ALA A 208 -18.22 -12.62 -3.66
N VAL A 209 -17.28 -13.31 -3.01
CA VAL A 209 -16.38 -12.70 -2.03
C VAL A 209 -15.24 -12.00 -2.77
N TYR A 210 -14.96 -10.75 -2.39
CA TYR A 210 -13.91 -9.93 -3.00
C TYR A 210 -13.14 -9.12 -1.94
N ASP A 211 -11.94 -8.66 -2.32
CA ASP A 211 -11.15 -7.74 -1.50
C ASP A 211 -11.57 -6.29 -1.82
N PRO A 212 -12.21 -5.58 -0.87
CA PRO A 212 -12.70 -4.23 -1.10
C PRO A 212 -11.57 -3.20 -1.23
N ILE A 213 -10.41 -3.45 -0.61
CA ILE A 213 -9.25 -2.56 -0.65
C ILE A 213 -8.61 -2.65 -2.03
N HIS A 214 -8.39 -3.88 -2.51
CA HIS A 214 -7.85 -4.11 -3.84
C HIS A 214 -8.78 -3.58 -4.94
N SER A 215 -10.09 -3.90 -4.86
CA SER A 215 -11.08 -3.44 -5.85
C SER A 215 -11.11 -1.92 -5.95
N ALA A 216 -11.21 -1.24 -4.81
CA ALA A 216 -11.20 0.22 -4.75
C ALA A 216 -9.93 0.83 -5.36
N SER A 217 -8.78 0.20 -5.14
CA SER A 217 -7.48 0.70 -5.60
C SER A 217 -7.28 0.53 -7.10
N LEU A 218 -7.78 -0.57 -7.69
CA LEU A 218 -7.68 -0.80 -9.13
C LEU A 218 -8.77 -0.08 -9.95
N GLN A 219 -9.91 0.24 -9.34
CA GLN A 219 -11.02 0.96 -9.98
C GLN A 219 -10.93 2.48 -9.84
N SER A 220 -9.94 2.99 -9.10
CA SER A 220 -9.77 4.43 -8.92
C SER A 220 -9.50 5.12 -10.25
N SER A 221 -10.15 6.27 -10.47
CA SER A 221 -9.86 7.17 -11.59
C SER A 221 -8.50 7.85 -11.47
N ASP A 222 -7.99 7.96 -10.24
CA ASP A 222 -6.79 8.71 -9.93
C ASP A 222 -5.53 7.84 -10.14
N PRO A 223 -4.39 8.43 -10.51
CA PRO A 223 -3.16 7.70 -10.72
C PRO A 223 -2.57 7.20 -9.39
N LEU A 224 -3.01 6.03 -8.92
CA LEU A 224 -2.46 5.38 -7.72
C LEU A 224 -1.16 4.59 -7.98
N THR A 225 -0.60 4.67 -9.19
CA THR A 225 0.66 3.99 -9.50
C THR A 225 1.82 4.76 -8.88
N VAL A 226 2.51 4.13 -7.93
CA VAL A 226 3.64 4.76 -7.23
C VAL A 226 5.00 4.31 -7.77
N TYR A 227 5.03 3.21 -8.51
CA TYR A 227 6.25 2.73 -9.15
C TYR A 227 5.93 1.84 -10.36
N THR A 228 6.72 2.01 -11.43
CA THR A 228 6.77 1.12 -12.58
C THR A 228 8.24 0.81 -12.84
N SER A 229 8.60 -0.48 -12.88
CA SER A 229 9.97 -0.90 -13.15
C SER A 229 10.43 -0.49 -14.55
N PRO A 230 11.73 -0.26 -14.78
CA PRO A 230 12.29 0.06 -16.10
C PRO A 230 11.96 -0.94 -17.20
N ASN A 231 11.82 -2.23 -16.86
CA ASN A 231 11.45 -3.29 -17.82
C ASN A 231 9.92 -3.41 -18.04
N GLY A 232 9.11 -2.60 -17.37
CA GLY A 232 7.65 -2.61 -17.48
C GLY A 232 6.95 -3.85 -16.91
N LEU A 233 7.65 -4.78 -16.26
CA LEU A 233 7.08 -6.05 -15.79
C LEU A 233 6.63 -6.02 -14.33
N LEU A 234 7.04 -5.04 -13.54
CA LEU A 234 6.60 -4.84 -12.16
C LEU A 234 5.95 -3.46 -12.02
N LYS A 235 4.74 -3.45 -11.45
CA LYS A 235 3.97 -2.24 -11.17
C LYS A 235 3.44 -2.26 -9.75
N LEU A 236 3.69 -1.19 -9.00
CA LEU A 236 3.17 -1.02 -7.64
C LEU A 236 2.10 0.06 -7.65
N VAL A 237 0.94 -0.29 -7.10
CA VAL A 237 -0.24 0.57 -6.98
C VAL A 237 -0.49 0.78 -5.50
N SER A 238 -0.54 2.02 -5.03
CA SER A 238 -0.92 2.29 -3.64
C SER A 238 -2.39 1.98 -3.43
N VAL A 239 -2.76 1.57 -2.22
CA VAL A 239 -4.17 1.61 -1.82
C VAL A 239 -4.72 3.04 -1.88
N THR A 240 -6.03 3.19 -2.01
CA THR A 240 -6.66 4.52 -2.02
C THR A 240 -6.31 5.31 -0.74
N PRO A 241 -6.31 6.65 -0.77
CA PRO A 241 -5.94 7.46 0.40
C PRO A 241 -6.77 7.15 1.65
N TYR A 242 -8.09 6.98 1.50
CA TYR A 242 -8.98 6.66 2.62
C TYR A 242 -8.68 5.27 3.23
N TRP A 243 -8.36 4.26 2.41
CA TRP A 243 -7.90 2.97 2.93
C TRP A 243 -6.54 3.09 3.59
N THR A 244 -5.63 3.90 3.04
CA THR A 244 -4.32 4.16 3.67
C THR A 244 -4.49 4.73 5.08
N VAL A 245 -5.39 5.71 5.26
CA VAL A 245 -5.71 6.29 6.57
C VAL A 245 -6.33 5.25 7.49
N ALA A 246 -7.35 4.52 7.03
CA ALA A 246 -8.01 3.49 7.83
C ALA A 246 -7.03 2.41 8.32
N LEU A 247 -6.19 1.89 7.41
CA LEU A 247 -5.17 0.89 7.73
C LEU A 247 -4.16 1.43 8.75
N LYS A 248 -3.73 2.70 8.65
CA LYS A 248 -2.84 3.31 9.63
C LYS A 248 -3.50 3.48 10.99
N LEU A 249 -4.78 3.85 11.05
CA LEU A 249 -5.50 4.00 12.32
C LEU A 249 -5.65 2.66 13.06
N VAL A 250 -5.85 1.55 12.35
CA VAL A 250 -5.99 0.22 12.96
C VAL A 250 -4.68 -0.28 13.58
N ARG A 251 -3.52 0.04 12.99
CA ARG A 251 -2.19 -0.37 13.48
C ARG A 251 -1.31 0.83 13.82
N TYR A 252 -1.93 1.85 14.42
CA TYR A 252 -1.31 3.16 14.61
C TYR A 252 0.02 3.08 15.36
N ASN A 253 1.04 3.69 14.78
CA ASN A 253 2.30 4.01 15.46
C ASN A 253 2.61 5.51 15.37
N ALA A 254 3.59 5.97 16.14
CA ALA A 254 3.93 7.40 16.21
C ALA A 254 4.32 8.02 14.86
N ALA A 255 4.90 7.23 13.93
CA ALA A 255 5.25 7.71 12.59
C ALA A 255 4.02 7.85 11.69
N ASP A 256 2.92 7.16 11.97
CA ASP A 256 1.68 7.27 11.19
C ASP A 256 0.97 8.62 11.37
N ARG A 257 1.23 9.34 12.47
CA ARG A 257 0.66 10.69 12.68
C ARG A 257 0.94 11.61 11.50
N ALA A 258 2.22 11.74 11.13
CA ALA A 258 2.65 12.60 10.05
C ALA A 258 2.06 12.15 8.72
N ASP A 259 2.09 10.84 8.46
CA ASP A 259 1.53 10.26 7.24
C ASP A 259 0.03 10.54 7.10
N ILE A 260 -0.74 10.33 8.16
CA ILE A 260 -2.19 10.61 8.19
C ILE A 260 -2.45 12.10 7.93
N CYS A 261 -1.71 13.00 8.58
CA CYS A 261 -1.88 14.43 8.36
C CYS A 261 -1.57 14.84 6.92
N ILE A 262 -0.59 14.21 6.26
CA ILE A 262 -0.27 14.47 4.85
C ILE A 262 -1.38 13.94 3.94
N LEU A 263 -1.91 12.75 4.21
CA LEU A 263 -2.96 12.11 3.40
C LEU A 263 -4.32 12.80 3.47
N LEU A 264 -4.55 13.62 4.51
CA LEU A 264 -5.81 14.36 4.72
C LEU A 264 -5.78 15.79 4.17
N ARG A 265 -4.68 16.22 3.54
CA ARG A 265 -4.54 17.54 2.89
C ARG A 265 -4.89 17.46 1.42
#